data_AF-A0A954EGF7-F1
#
_entry.id   AF-A0A954EGF7-F1
#
_cell.length_a   1.000
_cell.length_b   1.000
_cell.length_c   1.000
_cell.angle_alpha   90.00
_cell.angle_beta   90.00
_cell.angle_gamma   90.00
#
_symmetry.space_group_name_H-M   'P 1'
#
loop_
_entity.id
_entity.type
_entity.pdbx_description
1 polymer ?
#
loop_
_entity_poly.entity_id
_entity_poly.type
_entity_poly.pdbx_seq_one_letter_code
_entity_poly.pdbx_strand_id
1 'polypeptide(L)'
;MPDYRLNIIITTMFLCGVLTGWPLQITQAAEPVADSVSAETISRIACGSCSKQSQPQPIWNSVIASHPELFIYMGDNIYGDTEDMNLLASRWSEQKNQEGYRKLRESCRILGTWDDHDYGKNDAGR
;
A
#
# COMPACT_ATOMS: atom_id res chain seq x y z
N MET A 1 -4.76 -18.73 0.71
CA MET A 1 -5.55 -19.98 0.58
C MET A 1 -6.96 -19.66 1.02
N PRO A 2 -8.01 -19.85 0.21
CA PRO A 2 -9.36 -19.50 0.61
C PRO A 2 -9.92 -20.52 1.62
N ASP A 3 -10.42 -20.01 2.75
CA ASP A 3 -11.07 -20.76 3.82
C ASP A 3 -12.55 -20.96 3.44
N TYR A 4 -12.93 -22.19 3.06
CA TYR A 4 -14.31 -22.56 2.75
C TYR A 4 -15.09 -22.79 4.03
N ARG A 5 -15.69 -21.73 4.58
CA ARG A 5 -16.64 -21.83 5.69
C ARG A 5 -17.95 -22.44 5.17
N LEU A 6 -18.24 -23.65 5.65
CA LEU A 6 -19.48 -24.40 5.48
C LEU A 6 -20.73 -23.53 5.70
N ASN A 7 -21.64 -23.56 4.73
CA ASN A 7 -23.03 -23.13 4.88
C ASN A 7 -23.78 -24.11 5.79
N ILE A 8 -23.89 -23.78 7.08
CA ILE A 8 -24.82 -24.45 7.99
C ILE A 8 -26.21 -23.85 7.75
N ILE A 9 -27.00 -24.51 6.91
CA ILE A 9 -28.43 -24.24 6.76
C ILE A 9 -29.12 -24.83 7.99
N ILE A 10 -29.47 -23.98 8.96
CA ILE A 10 -30.34 -24.34 10.08
C ILE A 10 -31.79 -24.31 9.56
N THR A 11 -32.30 -25.47 9.18
CA THR A 11 -33.74 -25.67 9.00
C THR A 11 -34.36 -25.99 10.35
N THR A 12 -35.02 -25.00 10.97
CA THR A 12 -36.00 -25.25 12.04
C THR A 12 -37.35 -24.71 11.57
N MET A 13 -38.28 -25.63 11.32
CA MET A 13 -39.71 -25.32 11.12
C MET A 13 -40.26 -24.63 12.37
N PHE A 14 -40.87 -23.46 12.19
CA PHE A 14 -41.92 -22.98 13.09
C PHE A 14 -43.21 -22.88 12.29
N LEU A 15 -44.12 -23.82 12.57
CA LEU A 15 -45.52 -23.74 12.19
C LEU A 15 -46.26 -23.16 13.40
N CYS A 16 -46.65 -21.89 13.33
CA CYS A 16 -47.74 -21.34 14.15
C CYS A 16 -48.35 -20.18 13.36
N GLY A 17 -49.53 -20.42 12.80
CA GLY A 17 -50.24 -19.43 12.00
C GLY A 17 -50.83 -18.33 12.87
N VAL A 18 -50.68 -17.08 12.44
CA VAL A 18 -51.66 -16.01 12.71
C VAL A 18 -51.82 -15.19 11.42
N LEU A 19 -53.09 -15.00 11.08
CA LEU A 19 -53.63 -14.32 9.93
C LEU A 19 -53.39 -12.81 10.01
N THR A 20 -52.42 -12.29 9.25
CA THR A 20 -52.45 -10.91 8.76
C THR A 20 -52.02 -10.91 7.29
N GLY A 21 -52.96 -10.61 6.40
CA GLY A 21 -52.78 -10.61 4.94
C GLY A 21 -51.93 -9.45 4.45
N TRP A 22 -50.63 -9.46 4.75
CA TRP A 22 -49.66 -8.59 4.08
C TRP A 22 -48.98 -9.42 2.98
N PRO A 23 -48.99 -8.96 1.71
CA PRO A 23 -48.14 -9.60 0.72
C PRO A 23 -46.69 -9.43 1.19
N LEU A 24 -46.01 -10.55 1.41
CA LEU A 24 -44.55 -10.58 1.48
C LEU A 24 -44.04 -10.18 0.09
N GLN A 25 -43.82 -8.89 -0.12
CA GLN A 25 -42.96 -8.45 -1.21
C GLN A 25 -41.56 -9.00 -0.92
N ILE A 26 -41.16 -10.04 -1.65
CA ILE A 26 -39.76 -10.42 -1.77
C ILE A 26 -39.10 -9.29 -2.56
N THR A 27 -38.48 -8.34 -1.86
CA THR A 27 -37.55 -7.41 -2.50
C THR A 27 -36.35 -8.24 -2.95
N GLN A 28 -36.19 -8.44 -4.25
CA GLN A 28 -34.94 -8.96 -4.82
C GLN A 28 -33.84 -7.98 -4.37
N ALA A 29 -32.92 -8.42 -3.52
CA ALA A 29 -31.72 -7.64 -3.23
C ALA A 29 -31.00 -7.43 -4.56
N ALA A 30 -30.62 -6.18 -4.85
CA ALA A 30 -29.76 -5.91 -5.99
C ALA A 30 -28.48 -6.74 -5.83
N GLU A 31 -28.17 -7.55 -6.83
CA GLU A 31 -26.88 -8.24 -6.92
C GLU A 31 -25.78 -7.19 -6.72
N PRO A 32 -24.74 -7.47 -5.91
CA PRO A 32 -23.62 -6.55 -5.81
C PRO A 32 -23.04 -6.38 -7.22
N VAL A 33 -23.15 -5.17 -7.77
CA VAL A 33 -22.49 -4.82 -9.02
C VAL A 33 -21.00 -5.02 -8.73
N ALA A 34 -20.45 -6.12 -9.25
CA ALA A 34 -19.04 -6.40 -9.15
C ALA A 34 -18.34 -5.26 -9.89
N ASP A 35 -17.75 -4.36 -9.11
CA ASP A 35 -16.99 -3.22 -9.61
C ASP A 35 -15.81 -3.81 -10.39
N SER A 36 -15.94 -3.86 -11.73
CA SER A 36 -14.88 -4.34 -12.60
C SER A 36 -13.83 -3.26 -12.69
N VAL A 37 -13.00 -3.14 -11.65
CA VAL A 37 -11.79 -2.35 -11.70
C VAL A 37 -10.86 -3.04 -12.69
N SER A 38 -10.85 -2.58 -13.94
CA SER A 38 -9.80 -2.96 -14.88
C SER A 38 -8.49 -2.43 -14.34
N ALA A 39 -7.65 -3.32 -13.81
CA ALA A 39 -6.32 -2.94 -13.36
C ALA A 39 -5.53 -2.45 -14.58
N GLU A 40 -5.23 -1.14 -14.63
CA GLU A 40 -4.33 -0.63 -15.66
C GLU A 40 -2.98 -1.36 -15.56
N THR A 41 -2.48 -1.80 -16.72
CA THR A 41 -1.23 -2.54 -16.78
C THR A 41 -0.06 -1.57 -16.65
N ILE A 42 0.71 -1.71 -15.57
CA ILE A 42 1.94 -0.94 -15.37
C ILE A 42 2.99 -1.37 -16.40
N SER A 43 3.54 -0.41 -17.15
CA SER A 43 4.48 -0.64 -18.25
C SER A 43 5.88 -0.08 -18.00
N ARG A 44 6.01 0.91 -17.10
CA ARG A 44 7.30 1.52 -16.71
C ARG A 44 7.48 1.52 -15.21
N ILE A 45 8.46 0.71 -14.78
CA ILE A 45 8.88 0.62 -13.38
C ILE A 45 10.31 1.16 -13.28
N ALA A 46 10.49 2.13 -12.39
CA ALA A 46 11.82 2.56 -11.94
C ALA A 46 12.12 1.90 -10.59
N CYS A 47 13.39 1.55 -10.35
CA CYS A 47 13.83 1.01 -9.06
C CYS A 47 15.03 1.80 -8.55
N GLY A 48 15.18 1.90 -7.23
CA GLY A 48 16.33 2.57 -6.62
C GLY A 48 16.57 2.15 -5.18
N SER A 49 17.77 2.47 -4.70
CA SER A 49 18.26 2.21 -3.33
C SER A 49 19.34 3.25 -2.98
N CYS A 50 19.89 3.17 -1.76
CA CYS A 50 21.05 3.95 -1.30
C CYS A 50 20.85 5.47 -1.38
N SER A 51 19.65 5.94 -1.03
CA SER A 51 19.27 7.35 -1.09
C SER A 51 19.67 8.12 0.16
N LYS A 52 20.96 8.45 0.28
CA LYS A 52 21.48 9.19 1.43
C LYS A 52 20.88 10.60 1.53
N GLN A 53 19.97 10.77 2.49
CA GLN A 53 19.16 11.97 2.67
C GLN A 53 19.95 13.24 2.95
N SER A 54 21.18 13.11 3.47
CA SER A 54 22.06 14.23 3.78
C SER A 54 22.93 14.69 2.60
N GLN A 55 22.78 14.07 1.42
CA GLN A 55 23.58 14.36 0.23
C GLN A 55 22.70 14.90 -0.90
N PRO A 56 23.25 15.66 -1.87
CA PRO A 56 22.53 15.99 -3.09
C PRO A 56 22.08 14.74 -3.85
N GLN A 57 20.82 14.70 -4.28
CA GLN A 57 20.23 13.59 -5.03
C GLN A 57 19.76 14.02 -6.43
N PRO A 58 20.69 14.39 -7.35
CA PRO A 58 20.32 14.82 -8.70
C PRO A 58 19.70 13.69 -9.56
N ILE A 59 19.83 12.44 -9.11
CA ILE A 59 19.30 11.25 -9.78
C ILE A 59 17.79 11.34 -10.02
N TRP A 60 17.05 12.01 -9.12
CA TRP A 60 15.61 12.18 -9.25
C TRP A 60 15.19 12.83 -10.56
N ASN A 61 16.00 13.76 -11.10
CA ASN A 61 15.71 14.39 -12.39
C ASN A 61 15.66 13.35 -13.52
N SER A 62 16.58 12.39 -13.52
CA SER A 62 16.61 11.32 -14.51
C SER A 62 15.49 10.31 -14.31
N VAL A 63 15.19 9.96 -13.06
CA VAL A 63 14.07 9.07 -12.73
C VAL A 63 12.74 9.69 -13.19
N ILE A 64 12.49 10.95 -12.89
CA ILE A 64 11.27 11.66 -13.32
C ILE A 64 11.20 11.74 -14.85
N ALA A 65 12.30 12.05 -15.53
CA ALA A 65 12.35 12.13 -16.99
C ALA A 65 12.03 10.80 -17.68
N SER A 66 12.17 9.67 -16.98
CA SER A 66 11.77 8.35 -17.50
C SER A 66 10.25 8.09 -17.46
N HIS A 67 9.47 9.00 -16.87
CA HIS A 67 8.02 8.88 -16.70
C HIS A 67 7.57 7.52 -16.12
N PRO A 68 8.07 7.15 -14.93
CA PRO A 68 7.69 5.88 -14.30
C PRO A 68 6.24 5.94 -13.83
N GLU A 69 5.55 4.82 -13.93
CA GLU A 69 4.21 4.63 -13.37
C GLU A 69 4.30 4.09 -11.93
N LEU A 70 5.39 3.37 -11.64
CA LEU A 70 5.75 2.83 -10.34
C LEU A 70 7.24 3.03 -10.08
N PHE A 71 7.59 3.52 -8.90
CA PHE A 71 8.93 3.47 -8.35
C PHE A 71 9.00 2.46 -7.20
N ILE A 72 10.01 1.59 -7.20
CA ILE A 72 10.24 0.60 -6.14
C ILE A 72 11.57 0.92 -5.44
N TYR A 73 11.46 1.27 -4.16
CA TYR A 73 12.59 1.29 -3.25
C TYR A 73 13.02 -0.14 -2.88
N MET A 74 14.30 -0.43 -3.04
CA MET A 74 14.86 -1.77 -2.80
C MET A 74 15.59 -1.90 -1.46
N GLY A 75 15.64 -0.84 -0.63
CA GLY A 75 16.44 -0.77 0.59
C GLY A 75 17.35 0.45 0.60
N ASP A 76 17.97 0.73 1.76
CA ASP A 76 18.75 1.94 2.01
C ASP A 76 18.03 3.21 1.53
N ASN A 77 16.74 3.30 1.83
CA ASN A 77 15.90 4.41 1.41
C ASN A 77 16.29 5.69 2.16
N ILE A 78 16.80 5.52 3.38
CA ILE A 78 17.56 6.50 4.17
C ILE A 78 18.74 5.82 4.86
N TYR A 79 19.66 6.63 5.39
CA TYR A 79 20.69 6.18 6.34
C TYR A 79 20.28 6.58 7.75
N GLY A 80 19.54 5.70 8.40
CA GLY A 80 18.84 5.84 9.67
C GLY A 80 19.69 5.61 10.90
N ASP A 81 20.74 4.79 10.83
CA ASP A 81 21.84 4.51 11.79
C ASP A 81 21.74 5.18 13.16
N THR A 82 20.72 4.84 13.94
CA THR A 82 20.47 5.41 15.27
C THR A 82 19.47 4.58 16.08
N GLU A 83 19.59 4.66 17.40
CA GLU A 83 18.57 4.16 18.33
C GLU A 83 17.60 5.28 18.78
N ASP A 84 17.90 6.54 18.46
CA ASP A 84 17.02 7.68 18.76
C ASP A 84 15.91 7.77 17.69
N MET A 85 14.70 7.38 18.06
CA MET A 85 13.55 7.39 17.16
C MET A 85 13.17 8.79 16.66
N ASN A 86 13.50 9.86 17.40
CA ASN A 86 13.27 11.22 16.92
C ASN A 86 14.25 11.56 15.79
N LEU A 87 15.53 11.16 15.94
CA LEU A 87 16.53 11.33 14.89
C LEU A 87 16.21 10.47 13.66
N LEU A 88 15.74 9.23 13.84
CA LEU A 88 15.29 8.40 12.72
C LEU A 88 14.12 9.05 11.98
N ALA A 89 13.13 9.57 12.72
CA ALA A 89 12.00 10.28 12.14
C ALA A 89 12.42 11.57 11.42
N SER A 90 13.43 12.29 11.91
CA SER A 90 13.97 13.47 11.23
C SER A 90 14.64 13.10 9.91
N ARG A 91 15.42 12.01 9.88
CA ARG A 91 16.08 11.49 8.66
C ARG A 91 15.08 11.07 7.59
N TRP A 92 13.99 10.41 7.97
CA TRP A 92 12.87 10.15 7.06
C TRP A 92 12.22 11.44 6.55
N SER A 93 12.11 12.45 7.39
CA SER A 93 11.56 13.75 7.01
C SER A 93 12.46 14.50 6.04
N GLU A 94 13.78 14.45 6.24
CA GLU A 94 14.78 14.97 5.30
C GLU A 94 14.62 14.33 3.92
N GLN A 95 14.54 12.98 3.84
CA GLN A 95 14.36 12.29 2.56
C GLN A 95 13.06 12.70 1.88
N LYS A 96 11.94 12.73 2.60
CA LYS A 96 10.63 13.16 2.07
C LYS A 96 10.63 14.60 1.55
N ASN A 97 11.52 15.45 2.09
CA ASN A 97 11.64 16.85 1.71
C ASN A 97 12.65 17.10 0.57
N GLN A 98 13.38 16.08 0.12
CA GLN A 98 14.19 16.18 -1.09
C GLN A 98 13.30 16.59 -2.28
N GLU A 99 13.61 17.72 -2.91
CA GLU A 99 12.74 18.32 -3.94
C GLU A 99 12.42 17.33 -5.07
N GLY A 100 13.45 16.60 -5.54
CA GLY A 100 13.28 15.58 -6.57
C GLY A 100 12.42 14.41 -6.13
N TYR A 101 12.59 13.91 -4.90
CA TYR A 101 11.77 12.82 -4.40
C TYR A 101 10.31 13.25 -4.15
N ARG A 102 10.08 14.49 -3.70
CA ARG A 102 8.74 15.06 -3.58
C ARG A 102 8.03 15.11 -4.93
N LYS A 103 8.71 15.60 -5.98
CA LYS A 103 8.17 15.61 -7.35
C LYS A 103 7.85 14.20 -7.86
N LEU A 104 8.72 13.22 -7.59
CA LEU A 104 8.48 11.82 -7.98
C LEU A 104 7.23 11.25 -7.29
N ARG A 105 7.04 11.52 -6.00
CA ARG A 105 5.85 11.10 -5.24
C ARG A 105 4.54 11.72 -5.74
N GLU A 106 4.62 12.90 -6.33
CA GLU A 106 3.47 13.59 -6.93
C GLU A 106 3.11 13.02 -8.31
N SER A 107 4.06 12.40 -9.01
CA SER A 107 3.88 11.93 -10.39
C SER A 107 3.74 10.42 -10.57
N CYS A 108 4.19 9.60 -9.60
CA CYS A 108 4.11 8.13 -9.71
C CYS A 108 3.83 7.45 -8.38
N ARG A 109 3.33 6.20 -8.44
CA ARG A 109 3.15 5.38 -7.25
C ARG A 109 4.52 4.97 -6.69
N ILE A 110 4.69 5.05 -5.37
CA ILE A 110 5.91 4.58 -4.69
C ILE A 110 5.57 3.32 -3.87
N LEU A 111 6.36 2.27 -4.07
CA LEU A 111 6.42 1.10 -3.18
C LEU A 111 7.85 0.95 -2.66
N GLY A 112 8.03 0.17 -1.61
CA GLY A 112 9.36 -0.07 -1.09
C GLY A 112 9.45 -1.21 -0.09
N THR A 113 10.63 -1.79 -0.01
CA THR A 113 11.10 -2.58 1.13
C THR A 113 12.19 -1.82 1.88
N TRP A 114 12.61 -2.34 3.03
CA TRP A 114 13.64 -1.76 3.89
C TRP A 114 14.91 -2.62 3.83
N ASP A 115 16.06 -2.01 4.15
CA ASP A 115 17.33 -2.68 4.51
C ASP A 115 17.82 -2.20 5.90
N ASP A 116 18.97 -2.70 6.37
CA ASP A 116 19.56 -2.45 7.69
C ASP A 116 19.66 -0.95 8.09
N HIS A 117 19.92 -0.09 7.12
CA HIS A 117 20.01 1.36 7.35
C HIS A 117 18.65 2.04 7.60
N ASP A 118 17.51 1.41 7.29
CA ASP A 118 16.20 2.12 7.25
C ASP A 118 15.45 2.19 8.58
N TYR A 119 15.75 1.27 9.51
CA TYR A 119 14.87 0.99 10.66
C TYR A 119 15.51 1.14 12.04
N GLY A 120 16.77 1.59 12.13
CA GLY A 120 17.40 1.84 13.43
C GLY A 120 18.91 1.83 13.36
N LYS A 121 19.55 1.14 14.31
CA LYS A 121 21.00 0.95 14.32
C LYS A 121 21.43 0.07 13.15
N ASN A 122 22.51 0.46 12.48
CA ASN A 122 23.11 -0.34 11.43
C ASN A 122 23.39 -1.76 11.94
N ASP A 123 23.10 -2.77 11.12
CA ASP A 123 23.36 -4.19 11.41
C ASP A 123 22.66 -4.75 12.65
N ALA A 124 21.56 -4.15 13.13
CA ALA A 124 20.89 -4.58 14.37
C ALA A 124 20.19 -5.95 14.34
N GLY A 125 20.17 -6.61 13.17
CA GLY A 125 19.63 -7.97 12.97
C GLY A 125 20.71 -9.03 12.70
N ARG A 126 21.98 -8.73 12.98
CA ARG A 126 23.12 -9.64 12.88
C ARG A 126 23.65 -10.04 14.25
#